data_AF-A0A8J7DTH5-F1
#
_entry.id   AF-A0A8J7DTH5-F1
#
_cell.length_a   1.000
_cell.length_b   1.000
_cell.length_c   1.000
_cell.angle_alpha   90.00
_cell.angle_beta   90.00
_cell.angle_gamma   90.00
#
_symmetry.space_group_name_H-M   'P 1'
#
loop_
_entity.id
_entity.type
_entity.pdbx_description
1 polymer ?
#
loop_
_entity_poly.entity_id
_entity_poly.type
_entity_poly.pdbx_seq_one_letter_code
_entity_poly.pdbx_strand_id
1 'polypeptide(L)' 'MGESKRRKEQLGEKYGQAEPILPWLPITKDQSQQFVKWTTRGAWGGIILVIAFWITLRFVGPGLGWWSLAD' A
#
# COMPACT_ATOMS: atom_id res chain seq x y z
N MET A 1 -11.37 -4.57 31.08
CA MET A 1 -10.36 -3.59 30.62
C MET A 1 -8.92 -3.86 31.11
N GLY A 2 -8.62 -4.98 31.80
CA GLY A 2 -7.28 -5.24 32.38
C GLY A 2 -6.30 -6.02 31.51
N GLU A 3 -6.79 -6.83 30.56
CA GLU A 3 -5.99 -7.72 29.70
C GLU A 3 -4.91 -6.96 28.90
N SER A 4 -5.27 -5.78 28.39
CA SER A 4 -4.38 -4.94 27.57
C SER A 4 -3.26 -4.30 28.39
N LYS A 5 -3.51 -3.97 29.67
CA LYS A 5 -2.49 -3.43 30.59
C LYS A 5 -1.54 -4.52 31.07
N ARG A 6 -2.06 -5.71 31.40
CA ARG A 6 -1.23 -6.88 31.76
C ARG A 6 -0.34 -7.34 30.62
N ARG A 7 -0.83 -7.33 29.37
CA ARG A 7 0.01 -7.62 28.20
C ARG A 7 1.10 -6.58 27.97
N LYS A 8 0.82 -5.30 28.24
CA LYS A 8 1.83 -4.23 28.21
C LYS A 8 2.94 -4.44 29.25
N GLU A 9 2.57 -4.76 30.50
CA GLU A 9 3.55 -5.02 31.57
C GLU A 9 4.40 -6.27 31.32
N GLN A 10 3.81 -7.35 30.79
CA GLN A 10 4.55 -8.59 30.49
C GLN A 10 5.54 -8.44 29.33
N LEU A 11 5.22 -7.59 28.34
CA LEU A 11 6.07 -7.36 27.17
C LEU A 11 7.12 -6.27 27.41
N GLY A 12 6.93 -5.39 28.40
CA GLY A 12 7.95 -4.40 28.80
C GLY A 12 8.50 -3.60 27.62
N GLU A 13 9.83 -3.55 27.49
CA GLU A 13 10.51 -2.90 26.36
C GLU A 13 10.24 -3.53 25.00
N LYS A 14 9.77 -4.78 24.95
CA LYS A 14 9.37 -5.45 23.71
C LYS A 14 7.96 -5.07 23.25
N TYR A 15 7.19 -4.35 24.07
CA TYR A 15 5.85 -3.91 23.70
C TYR A 15 5.93 -2.86 22.58
N GLY A 16 5.56 -3.25 21.36
CA GLY A 16 5.67 -2.40 20.17
C GLY A 16 6.91 -2.66 19.31
N GLN A 17 7.79 -3.59 19.70
CA GLN A 17 8.87 -4.05 18.83
C GLN A 17 8.33 -5.06 17.80
N ALA A 18 8.79 -4.95 16.55
CA ALA A 18 8.37 -5.85 15.47
C ALA A 18 8.90 -7.27 15.69
N GLU A 19 8.05 -8.10 16.27
CA GLU A 19 8.31 -9.52 16.47
C GLU A 19 8.48 -10.23 15.10
N PRO A 20 9.58 -10.96 14.87
CA PRO A 20 9.77 -11.68 13.61
C PRO A 20 8.63 -12.70 13.42
N ILE A 21 8.03 -12.70 12.23
CA ILE A 21 6.83 -13.50 11.94
C ILE A 21 7.18 -15.01 11.92
N LEU A 22 8.44 -15.34 11.63
CA LEU A 22 8.99 -16.70 11.64
C LEU A 22 10.40 -16.68 12.26
N PRO A 23 10.74 -17.56 13.22
CA PRO A 23 12.02 -17.54 13.94
C PRO A 23 13.23 -17.97 13.09
N TRP A 24 13.02 -18.60 11.93
CA TRP A 24 14.08 -19.10 11.04
C TRP A 24 14.32 -18.19 9.82
N LEU A 25 13.47 -17.19 9.60
CA LEU A 25 13.53 -16.30 8.44
C LEU A 25 13.72 -14.86 8.94
N PRO A 26 14.79 -14.15 8.54
CA PRO A 26 15.08 -12.80 9.03
C PRO A 26 14.19 -11.75 8.35
N ILE A 27 12.88 -12.02 8.26
CA ILE A 27 11.87 -11.05 7.85
C ILE A 27 11.20 -10.54 9.12
N THR A 28 11.55 -9.32 9.51
CA THR A 28 10.90 -8.66 10.63
C THR A 28 9.51 -8.20 10.22
N LYS A 29 8.58 -8.14 11.17
CA LYS A 29 7.22 -7.64 10.90
C LYS A 29 7.26 -6.21 10.35
N ASP A 30 8.23 -5.41 10.76
CA ASP A 30 8.48 -4.07 10.22
C ASP A 30 8.77 -4.07 8.71
N GLN A 31 9.63 -4.96 8.23
CA GLN A 31 9.95 -5.05 6.80
C GLN A 31 8.72 -5.41 5.96
N SER A 32 7.88 -6.34 6.45
CA SER A 32 6.63 -6.71 5.78
C SER A 32 5.64 -5.54 5.73
N GLN A 33 5.53 -4.77 6.83
CA GLN A 33 4.64 -3.61 6.91
C GLN A 33 5.12 -2.49 5.99
N GLN A 34 6.43 -2.23 5.93
CA GLN A 34 7.03 -1.26 5.03
C GLN A 34 6.83 -1.64 3.56
N PHE A 35 7.01 -2.92 3.21
CA PHE A 35 6.75 -3.44 1.87
C PHE A 35 5.28 -3.24 1.48
N VAL A 36 4.34 -3.71 2.31
CA VAL A 36 2.91 -3.55 2.06
C VAL A 36 2.52 -2.08 1.93
N LYS A 37 3.05 -1.21 2.78
CA LYS A 37 2.80 0.24 2.71
C LYS A 37 3.30 0.84 1.39
N TRP A 38 4.51 0.46 0.96
CA TRP A 38 5.08 0.95 -0.29
C TRP A 38 4.31 0.43 -1.52
N THR A 39 4.02 -0.86 -1.57
CA THR A 39 3.25 -1.47 -2.66
C THR A 39 1.83 -0.93 -2.71
N THR A 40 1.16 -0.74 -1.57
CA THR A 40 -0.18 -0.14 -1.52
C THR A 40 -0.18 1.28 -2.07
N ARG A 41 0.85 2.08 -1.71
CA ARG A 41 1.01 3.43 -2.24
C ARG A 41 1.31 3.42 -3.75
N GLY A 42 2.13 2.48 -4.21
CA GLY A 42 2.40 2.25 -5.63
C GLY A 42 1.17 1.83 -6.42
N ALA A 43 0.33 0.95 -5.85
CA ALA A 43 -0.93 0.49 -6.46
C ALA A 43 -1.89 1.67 -6.68
N TRP A 44 -2.04 2.56 -5.70
CA TRP A 44 -2.79 3.80 -5.88
C TRP A 44 -2.23 4.69 -6.99
N GLY A 45 -0.90 4.79 -7.10
CA GLY A 45 -0.25 5.48 -8.22
C GLY A 45 -0.61 4.86 -9.58
N GLY A 46 -0.58 3.52 -9.67
CA GLY A 46 -0.97 2.80 -10.88
C GLY A 46 -2.44 3.02 -11.27
N ILE A 47 -3.35 3.00 -10.30
CA ILE A 47 -4.78 3.28 -10.52
C ILE A 47 -4.96 4.69 -11.08
N ILE A 48 -4.33 5.69 -10.46
CA ILE A 48 -4.41 7.08 -10.92
C ILE A 48 -3.86 7.21 -12.34
N LEU A 49 -2.73 6.56 -12.64
CA LEU A 49 -2.13 6.60 -13.98
C LEU A 49 -3.04 5.98 -15.03
N VAL A 50 -3.65 4.82 -14.74
CA VAL A 50 -4.60 4.17 -15.65
C VAL A 50 -5.82 5.06 -15.91
N ILE A 51 -6.38 5.67 -14.86
CA ILE A 51 -7.51 6.59 -15.00
C ILE A 51 -7.12 7.81 -15.84
N ALA A 52 -5.97 8.42 -15.56
CA ALA A 52 -5.47 9.58 -16.31
C ALA A 52 -5.23 9.24 -17.78
N PHE A 53 -4.66 8.06 -18.05
CA PHE A 53 -4.46 7.56 -19.40
C PHE A 53 -5.79 7.34 -20.13
N TRP A 54 -6.77 6.70 -19.46
CA TRP A 54 -8.10 6.48 -20.03
C TRP A 54 -8.82 7.80 -20.35
N ILE A 55 -8.76 8.79 -19.44
CA ILE A 55 -9.34 10.12 -19.66
C ILE A 55 -8.64 10.82 -20.83
N THR A 56 -7.31 10.77 -20.86
CA THR A 56 -6.51 11.32 -21.97
C THR A 56 -6.95 10.70 -23.29
N LEU A 57 -7.11 9.38 -23.32
CA LEU A 57 -7.53 8.68 -24.52
C LEU A 57 -8.95 9.04 -24.98
N ARG A 58 -9.88 9.16 -24.03
CA ARG A 58 -11.31 9.29 -24.32
C ARG A 58 -11.77 10.72 -24.56
N PHE A 59 -11.11 11.70 -23.95
CA PHE A 59 -11.53 13.10 -23.96
C PHE A 59 -10.47 14.02 -24.56
N VAL A 60 -9.22 13.92 -24.11
CA VAL A 60 -8.16 14.82 -24.57
C VAL A 60 -7.82 14.52 -26.03
N GLY A 61 -7.67 13.25 -26.40
CA GLY A 61 -7.40 12.85 -27.78
C GLY A 61 -8.44 13.36 -28.78
N PRO A 62 -9.73 13.02 -28.60
CA PRO A 62 -10.79 13.54 -29.48
C PRO A 62 -10.98 15.05 -29.39
N GLY A 63 -10.85 15.64 -28.19
CA GLY A 63 -10.99 17.08 -27.98
C GLY A 63 -9.86 17.91 -28.62
N LEU A 64 -8.67 17.34 -28.74
CA LEU A 64 -7.52 17.93 -29.45
C LEU A 64 -7.43 17.50 -30.92
N GLY A 65 -8.33 16.61 -31.39
CA GLY A 65 -8.36 16.13 -32.77
C GLY A 65 -7.26 15.12 -33.14
N TRP A 66 -6.62 14.46 -32.17
CA TRP A 66 -5.61 13.43 -32.45
C TRP A 66 -6.19 12.15 -33.05
N TRP A 67 -7.43 11.80 -32.71
CA TRP A 67 -8.20 10.72 -33.31
C TRP A 67 -9.69 10.93 -33.06
N SER A 68 -10.54 10.33 -33.90
CA SER A 68 -11.97 10.24 -33.67
C SER A 68 -12.34 8.86 -33.12
N LEU A 69 -13.46 8.80 -32.41
CA LEU A 69 -14.03 7.53 -32.01
C LEU A 69 -14.81 6.97 -33.20
N ALA A 70 -14.55 5.71 -33.53
CA ALA A 70 -15.37 5.01 -34.50
C ALA A 70 -16.72 4.71 -33.85
N ASP A 71 -17.81 5.08 -34.54
CA ASP A 71 -19.19 4.79 -34.16
C ASP A 71 -19.50 3.28 -34.18
#